data_AF-A0A919LR42-F1
#
_entry.id   AF-A0A919LR42-F1
#
_cell.length_a   1.000
_cell.length_b   1.000
_cell.length_c   1.000
_cell.angle_alpha   90.00
_cell.angle_beta   90.00
_cell.angle_gamma   90.00
#
_symmetry.space_group_name_H-M   'P 1'
#
loop_
_entity.id
_entity.type
_entity.pdbx_description
1 polymer ?
#
loop_
_entity_poly.entity_id
_entity_poly.type
_entity_poly.pdbx_seq_one_letter_code
_entity_poly.pdbx_strand_id
1 'polypeptide(L)'
;MFNHSELGLLEQSLAALPWSNLLENPRLILLQAWLMQSQHRYSEVNTLLARAEQEMSVEMDTAMHGDFNALRAQVAINDGDRDEAERLSMVALEELPLANYYSRIVATSVHGEVLHCKGKLTKSLAVMQQTEQMARRHDVWHYALWSIIQQSEILFAQGFLQAAWESQEKAFQLVREQHLEQLPMHEFLLRIRSQLLWAWARLDEAEACARRDGRAIHLSAAAAAAVRR
;
A
#
# COMPACT_ATOMS: atom_id res chain seq x y z
N MET A 1 -9.34 9.36 -6.97
CA MET A 1 -9.50 9.61 -8.41
C MET A 1 -8.12 9.75 -9.02
N PHE A 2 -7.73 8.90 -9.96
CA PHE A 2 -6.64 9.22 -10.88
C PHE A 2 -7.19 9.05 -12.29
N ASN A 3 -7.40 10.17 -13.00
CA ASN A 3 -7.64 10.15 -14.43
C ASN A 3 -6.44 9.45 -15.08
N HIS A 4 -6.66 8.35 -15.79
CA HIS A 4 -5.56 7.62 -16.44
C HIS A 4 -4.79 8.50 -17.43
N SER A 5 -5.44 9.52 -17.98
CA SER A 5 -4.82 10.56 -18.79
C SER A 5 -3.86 11.46 -18.02
N GLU A 6 -4.13 11.77 -16.75
CA GLU A 6 -3.30 12.66 -15.92
C GLU A 6 -2.05 11.93 -15.40
N LEU A 7 -2.17 10.64 -15.04
CA LEU A 7 -1.01 9.83 -14.67
C LEU A 7 -0.10 9.57 -15.88
N GLY A 8 -0.68 9.26 -17.03
CA GLY A 8 0.10 9.11 -18.27
C GLY A 8 0.79 10.41 -18.68
N LEU A 9 0.12 11.55 -18.52
CA LEU A 9 0.72 12.87 -18.76
C LEU A 9 1.86 13.17 -17.77
N LEU A 10 1.69 12.84 -16.48
CA LEU A 10 2.74 13.00 -15.47
C LEU A 10 3.95 12.12 -15.80
N GLU A 11 3.72 10.87 -16.18
CA GLU A 11 4.80 9.95 -16.59
C GLU A 11 5.58 10.51 -17.78
N GLN A 12 4.87 10.94 -18.83
CA GLN A 12 5.47 11.54 -20.01
C GLN A 12 6.22 12.83 -19.68
N SER A 13 5.67 13.65 -18.78
CA SER A 13 6.29 14.90 -18.35
C SER A 13 7.61 14.64 -17.60
N LEU A 14 7.62 13.67 -16.69
CA LEU A 14 8.84 13.27 -15.95
C LEU A 14 9.87 12.64 -16.89
N ALA A 15 9.43 11.80 -17.84
CA ALA A 15 10.30 11.18 -18.83
C ALA A 15 10.91 12.18 -19.83
N ALA A 16 10.25 13.33 -20.05
CA ALA A 16 10.75 14.39 -20.93
C ALA A 16 11.82 15.28 -20.24
N LEU A 17 11.96 15.21 -18.92
CA LEU A 17 12.99 15.97 -18.20
C LEU A 17 14.38 15.36 -18.44
N PRO A 18 15.42 16.19 -18.68
CA PRO A 18 16.78 15.69 -18.72
C PRO A 18 17.16 15.01 -17.39
N TRP A 19 17.93 13.93 -17.46
CA TRP A 19 18.36 13.20 -16.27
C TRP A 19 19.09 14.09 -15.25
N SER A 20 19.90 15.06 -15.71
CA SER A 20 20.56 16.05 -14.86
C SER A 20 19.57 16.83 -13.99
N ASN A 21 18.40 17.20 -14.53
CA ASN A 21 17.38 17.94 -13.79
C ASN A 21 16.73 17.07 -12.70
N LEU A 22 16.63 15.76 -12.93
CA LEU A 22 16.14 14.82 -11.92
C LEU A 22 17.15 14.67 -10.78
N LEU A 23 18.46 14.59 -11.11
CA LEU A 23 19.54 14.51 -10.11
C LEU A 23 19.66 15.80 -9.26
N GLU A 24 19.42 16.96 -9.86
CA GLU A 24 19.40 18.25 -9.13
C GLU A 24 18.20 18.38 -8.19
N ASN A 25 17.13 17.62 -8.41
CA ASN A 25 15.92 17.63 -7.59
C ASN A 25 15.41 16.20 -7.32
N PRO A 26 15.95 15.53 -6.29
CA PRO A 26 15.66 14.12 -6.01
C PRO A 26 14.18 13.83 -5.67
N ARG A 27 13.38 14.87 -5.35
CA ARG A 27 11.93 14.72 -5.17
C ARG A 27 11.23 14.32 -6.48
N LEU A 28 11.77 14.73 -7.63
CA LEU A 28 11.25 14.30 -8.92
C LEU A 28 11.53 12.82 -9.17
N ILE A 29 12.68 12.32 -8.71
CA ILE A 29 13.04 10.90 -8.74
C ILE A 29 12.08 10.10 -7.87
N LEU A 30 11.82 10.56 -6.64
CA LEU A 30 10.83 9.94 -5.76
C LEU A 30 9.44 9.91 -6.40
N LEU A 31 9.00 11.01 -7.00
CA LEU A 31 7.69 11.07 -7.68
C LEU A 31 7.61 10.06 -8.83
N GLN A 32 8.66 9.95 -9.65
CA GLN A 32 8.74 8.96 -10.72
C GLN A 32 8.73 7.52 -10.17
N ALA A 33 9.45 7.28 -9.08
CA ALA A 33 9.55 5.98 -8.44
C ALA A 33 8.20 5.55 -7.80
N TRP A 34 7.47 6.48 -7.17
CA TRP A 34 6.11 6.23 -6.68
C TRP A 34 5.14 5.89 -7.81
N LEU A 35 5.25 6.58 -8.95
CA LEU A 35 4.44 6.30 -10.13
C LEU A 35 4.73 4.89 -10.68
N MET A 36 6.00 4.53 -10.85
CA MET A 36 6.41 3.19 -11.26
C MET A 36 5.93 2.11 -10.29
N GLN A 37 6.03 2.35 -8.98
CA GLN A 37 5.55 1.42 -7.95
C GLN A 37 4.03 1.19 -8.07
N SER A 38 3.25 2.25 -8.30
CA SER A 38 1.79 2.15 -8.48
C SER A 38 1.38 1.35 -9.72
N GLN A 39 2.27 1.25 -10.71
CA GLN A 39 2.12 0.47 -11.94
C GLN A 39 2.75 -0.93 -11.84
N HIS A 40 3.13 -1.38 -10.63
CA HIS A 40 3.77 -2.67 -10.38
C HIS A 40 5.16 -2.88 -11.00
N ARG A 41 5.86 -1.79 -11.36
CA ARG A 41 7.19 -1.83 -11.98
C ARG A 41 8.30 -1.84 -10.92
N TYR A 42 8.25 -2.80 -10.01
CA TYR A 42 9.08 -2.87 -8.80
C TYR A 42 10.58 -2.93 -9.08
N SER A 43 11.00 -3.73 -10.06
CA SER A 43 12.42 -3.86 -10.46
C SER A 43 12.98 -2.55 -11.04
N GLU A 44 12.15 -1.80 -11.76
CA GLU A 44 12.51 -0.49 -12.32
C GLU A 44 12.64 0.56 -11.23
N VAL A 45 11.80 0.52 -10.19
CA VAL A 45 11.93 1.41 -9.00
C VAL A 45 13.29 1.25 -8.35
N ASN A 46 13.70 0.01 -8.04
CA ASN A 46 14.98 -0.25 -7.40
C ASN A 46 16.15 0.21 -8.27
N THR A 47 16.07 -0.02 -9.58
CA THR A 47 17.08 0.42 -10.54
C THR A 47 17.17 1.95 -10.60
N LEU A 48 16.04 2.64 -10.64
CA LEU A 48 15.96 4.10 -10.67
C LEU A 48 16.57 4.72 -9.41
N LEU A 49 16.18 4.23 -8.23
CA LEU A 49 16.68 4.76 -6.96
C LEU A 49 18.17 4.48 -6.76
N ALA A 50 18.64 3.27 -7.11
CA ALA A 50 20.06 2.94 -7.02
C ALA A 50 20.92 3.79 -7.97
N ARG A 51 20.44 4.02 -9.21
CA ARG A 51 21.11 4.89 -10.17
C ARG A 51 21.17 6.33 -9.68
N ALA A 52 20.07 6.83 -9.13
CA ALA A 52 20.02 8.17 -8.55
C ALA A 52 21.07 8.33 -7.45
N GLU A 53 21.11 7.42 -6.47
CA GLU A 53 22.07 7.47 -5.36
C GLU A 53 23.54 7.45 -5.83
N GLN A 54 23.83 6.78 -6.94
CA GLN A 54 25.18 6.71 -7.52
C GLN A 54 25.58 7.98 -8.27
N GLU A 55 24.63 8.61 -8.98
CA GLU A 55 24.90 9.71 -9.90
C GLU A 55 24.58 11.10 -9.30
N MET A 56 23.82 11.17 -8.21
CA MET A 56 23.51 12.43 -7.54
C MET A 56 24.77 13.07 -6.96
N SER A 57 25.01 14.32 -7.33
CA SER A 57 26.04 15.16 -6.71
C SER A 57 25.56 15.88 -5.45
N VAL A 58 24.24 15.93 -5.25
CA VAL A 58 23.61 16.55 -4.07
C VAL A 58 23.63 15.53 -2.93
N GLU A 59 24.13 15.93 -1.77
CA GLU A 59 24.05 15.10 -0.56
C GLU A 59 22.58 14.98 -0.12
N MET A 60 22.08 13.76 -0.05
CA MET A 60 20.72 13.51 0.45
C MET A 60 20.71 13.76 1.96
N ASP A 61 19.76 14.58 2.42
CA ASP A 61 19.50 14.71 3.85
C ASP A 61 18.85 13.43 4.42
N THR A 62 18.85 13.32 5.75
CA THR A 62 18.29 12.17 6.46
C THR A 62 16.80 11.96 6.14
N ALA A 63 16.03 13.02 5.97
CA ALA A 63 14.60 12.88 5.67
C ALA A 63 14.37 12.29 4.27
N MET A 64 15.18 12.69 3.30
CA MET A 64 15.16 12.18 1.93
C MET A 64 15.63 10.72 1.86
N HIS A 65 16.64 10.34 2.64
CA HIS A 65 16.98 8.93 2.86
C HIS A 65 15.79 8.13 3.39
N GLY A 66 15.09 8.67 4.39
CA GLY A 66 13.88 8.07 4.93
C GLY A 66 12.78 7.89 3.88
N ASP A 67 12.59 8.86 2.98
CA ASP A 67 11.60 8.77 1.90
C ASP A 67 11.96 7.66 0.89
N PHE A 68 13.23 7.53 0.52
CA PHE A 68 13.73 6.44 -0.33
C PHE A 68 13.52 5.08 0.34
N ASN A 69 13.86 4.97 1.62
CA ASN A 69 13.72 3.74 2.39
C ASN A 69 12.25 3.33 2.56
N ALA A 70 11.32 4.27 2.76
CA ALA A 70 9.89 3.96 2.82
C ALA A 70 9.38 3.36 1.50
N LEU A 71 9.77 3.93 0.36
CA LEU A 71 9.41 3.41 -0.96
C LEU A 71 10.03 2.04 -1.23
N ARG A 72 11.31 1.86 -0.93
CA ARG A 72 11.97 0.55 -1.07
C ARG A 72 11.34 -0.49 -0.15
N ALA A 73 10.94 -0.13 1.07
CA ALA A 73 10.22 -1.03 1.97
C ALA A 73 8.89 -1.49 1.36
N GLN A 74 8.14 -0.57 0.74
CA GLN A 74 6.89 -0.90 0.05
C GLN A 74 7.12 -1.81 -1.16
N VAL A 75 8.20 -1.60 -1.92
CA VAL A 75 8.60 -2.48 -3.01
C VAL A 75 8.98 -3.86 -2.50
N ALA A 76 9.81 -3.94 -1.45
CA ALA A 76 10.27 -5.20 -0.87
C ALA A 76 9.11 -6.04 -0.33
N ILE A 77 8.14 -5.45 0.39
CA ILE A 77 6.99 -6.21 0.89
C ILE A 77 6.11 -6.74 -0.25
N ASN A 78 5.94 -5.95 -1.32
CA ASN A 78 5.16 -6.33 -2.50
C ASN A 78 5.85 -7.43 -3.32
N ASP A 79 7.18 -7.41 -3.41
CA ASP A 79 8.00 -8.46 -4.04
C ASP A 79 8.17 -9.68 -3.12
N GLY A 80 7.83 -9.52 -1.85
CA GLY A 80 7.76 -10.59 -0.89
C GLY A 80 8.98 -10.79 -0.01
N ASP A 81 9.98 -9.91 -0.12
CA ASP A 81 11.17 -9.85 0.73
C ASP A 81 10.84 -9.16 2.06
N ARG A 82 10.43 -9.98 3.03
CA ARG A 82 9.93 -9.52 4.33
C ARG A 82 11.05 -8.98 5.23
N ASP A 83 12.26 -9.51 5.10
CA ASP A 83 13.38 -9.12 5.96
C ASP A 83 13.93 -7.77 5.52
N GLU A 84 14.05 -7.55 4.21
CA GLU A 84 14.44 -6.26 3.66
C GLU A 84 13.34 -5.21 3.89
N ALA A 85 12.07 -5.57 3.74
CA ALA A 85 10.95 -4.68 4.08
C ALA A 85 10.97 -4.25 5.56
N GLU A 86 11.27 -5.15 6.49
CA GLU A 86 11.39 -4.81 7.92
C GLU A 86 12.53 -3.83 8.15
N ARG A 87 13.72 -4.15 7.63
CA ARG A 87 14.92 -3.33 7.80
C ARG A 87 14.69 -1.91 7.27
N LEU A 88 14.21 -1.79 6.04
CA LEU A 88 13.99 -0.51 5.39
C LEU A 88 12.87 0.30 6.05
N SER A 89 11.76 -0.33 6.43
CA SER A 89 10.66 0.37 7.11
C SER A 89 11.09 0.90 8.49
N MET A 90 11.89 0.15 9.24
CA MET A 90 12.43 0.61 10.53
C MET A 90 13.37 1.81 10.36
N VAL A 91 14.33 1.72 9.44
CA VAL A 91 15.26 2.82 9.15
C VAL A 91 14.48 4.06 8.69
N ALA A 92 13.51 3.90 7.78
CA ALA A 92 12.67 5.02 7.35
C ALA A 92 11.92 5.67 8.53
N LEU A 93 11.37 4.90 9.46
CA LEU A 93 10.64 5.46 10.61
C LEU A 93 11.54 6.18 11.63
N GLU A 94 12.82 5.81 11.71
CA GLU A 94 13.83 6.49 12.51
C GLU A 94 14.28 7.81 11.87
N GLU A 95 14.42 7.83 10.55
CA GLU A 95 14.92 8.98 9.78
C GLU A 95 13.85 10.03 9.44
N LEU A 96 12.60 9.60 9.22
CA LEU A 96 11.53 10.47 8.71
C LEU A 96 10.99 11.44 9.79
N PRO A 97 11.01 12.75 9.54
CA PRO A 97 10.31 13.72 10.38
C PRO A 97 8.79 13.48 10.39
N LEU A 98 8.10 13.91 11.46
CA LEU A 98 6.64 13.80 11.55
C LEU A 98 5.89 14.51 10.40
N ALA A 99 6.51 15.54 9.81
CA ALA A 99 5.95 16.28 8.68
C ALA A 99 5.91 15.46 7.38
N ASN A 100 6.75 14.43 7.22
CA ASN A 100 6.77 13.53 6.06
C ASN A 100 5.68 12.45 6.21
N TYR A 101 4.44 12.89 6.40
CA TYR A 101 3.34 12.02 6.81
C TYR A 101 3.10 10.87 5.84
N TYR A 102 3.21 11.09 4.53
CA TYR A 102 2.94 10.07 3.52
C TYR A 102 3.92 8.90 3.64
N SER A 103 5.23 9.16 3.57
CA SER A 103 6.26 8.14 3.72
C SER A 103 6.22 7.46 5.08
N ARG A 104 5.86 8.19 6.15
CA ARG A 104 5.65 7.58 7.47
C ARG A 104 4.45 6.65 7.51
N ILE A 105 3.33 6.98 6.84
CA ILE A 105 2.17 6.10 6.71
C ILE A 105 2.57 4.82 5.98
N VAL A 106 3.27 4.94 4.85
CA VAL A 106 3.80 3.80 4.08
C VAL A 106 4.67 2.92 4.97
N ALA A 107 5.73 3.48 5.57
CA ALA A 107 6.66 2.70 6.37
C ALA A 107 5.99 2.04 7.59
N THR A 108 5.02 2.71 8.22
CA THR A 108 4.22 2.14 9.32
C THR A 108 3.34 0.98 8.82
N SER A 109 2.69 1.14 7.65
CA SER A 109 1.91 0.08 7.00
C SER A 109 2.78 -1.15 6.73
N VAL A 110 3.91 -0.96 6.05
CA VAL A 110 4.86 -2.04 5.72
C VAL A 110 5.32 -2.77 6.99
N HIS A 111 5.65 -2.03 8.04
CA HIS A 111 6.03 -2.62 9.33
C HIS A 111 4.89 -3.49 9.90
N GLY A 112 3.65 -3.00 9.84
CA GLY A 112 2.47 -3.78 10.25
C GLY A 112 2.31 -5.07 9.46
N GLU A 113 2.52 -5.04 8.14
CA GLU A 113 2.40 -6.19 7.23
C GLU A 113 3.49 -7.23 7.50
N VAL A 114 4.72 -6.78 7.74
CA VAL A 114 5.83 -7.64 8.18
C VAL A 114 5.47 -8.34 9.49
N LEU A 115 4.95 -7.61 10.48
CA LEU A 115 4.53 -8.19 11.76
C LEU A 115 3.43 -9.24 11.56
N HIS A 116 2.47 -8.98 10.66
CA HIS A 116 1.43 -9.95 10.30
C HIS A 116 2.06 -11.21 9.70
N CYS A 117 2.95 -11.07 8.71
CA CYS A 117 3.67 -12.18 8.09
C CYS A 117 4.51 -13.00 9.08
N LYS A 118 5.02 -12.37 10.15
CA LYS A 118 5.77 -13.02 11.23
C LYS A 118 4.88 -13.64 12.31
N GLY A 119 3.55 -13.59 12.16
CA GLY A 119 2.60 -14.10 13.14
C GLY A 119 2.52 -13.27 14.43
N LYS A 120 3.08 -12.06 14.45
CA LYS A 120 3.04 -11.16 15.61
C LYS A 120 1.71 -10.38 15.63
N LEU A 121 0.60 -11.10 15.63
CA LEU A 121 -0.75 -10.60 15.34
C LEU A 121 -1.15 -9.41 16.21
N THR A 122 -0.96 -9.48 17.54
CA THR A 122 -1.33 -8.37 18.44
C THR A 122 -0.54 -7.08 18.16
N LYS A 123 0.76 -7.20 17.85
CA LYS A 123 1.58 -6.04 17.51
C LYS A 123 1.21 -5.50 16.14
N SER A 124 0.98 -6.39 15.17
CA SER A 124 0.52 -6.02 13.83
C SER A 124 -0.81 -5.25 13.87
N LEU A 125 -1.78 -5.72 14.66
CA LEU A 125 -3.08 -5.05 14.81
C LEU A 125 -2.94 -3.62 15.33
N ALA A 126 -2.11 -3.42 16.36
CA ALA A 126 -1.85 -2.09 16.92
C ALA A 126 -1.19 -1.16 15.89
N VAL A 127 -0.23 -1.66 15.12
CA VAL A 127 0.44 -0.89 14.06
C VAL A 127 -0.53 -0.56 12.91
N MET A 128 -1.43 -1.48 12.54
CA MET A 128 -2.45 -1.21 11.53
C MET A 128 -3.49 -0.18 11.99
N GLN A 129 -3.90 -0.21 13.26
CA GLN A 129 -4.76 0.82 13.85
C GLN A 129 -4.08 2.19 13.87
N GLN A 130 -2.78 2.23 14.18
CA GLN A 130 -1.99 3.46 14.07
C GLN A 130 -1.93 3.97 12.62
N THR A 131 -1.68 3.07 11.66
CA THR A 131 -1.64 3.38 10.23
C THR A 131 -2.98 3.97 9.76
N GLU A 132 -4.12 3.37 10.16
CA GLU A 132 -5.44 3.92 9.89
C GLU A 132 -5.60 5.35 10.41
N GLN A 133 -5.26 5.59 11.68
CA GLN A 133 -5.39 6.92 12.29
C GLN A 133 -4.53 7.96 11.58
N MET A 134 -3.28 7.61 11.24
CA MET A 134 -2.38 8.51 10.50
C MET A 134 -2.93 8.79 9.10
N ALA A 135 -3.36 7.76 8.38
CA ALA A 135 -3.89 7.89 7.02
C ALA A 135 -5.16 8.75 6.97
N ARG A 136 -6.10 8.56 7.91
CA ARG A 136 -7.32 9.37 8.00
C ARG A 136 -7.04 10.83 8.33
N ARG A 137 -6.05 11.14 9.17
CA ARG A 137 -5.70 12.53 9.54
C ARG A 137 -5.15 13.34 8.35
N HIS A 138 -4.61 12.65 7.34
CA HIS A 138 -3.97 13.25 6.19
C HIS A 138 -4.67 12.92 4.87
N ASP A 139 -5.93 12.46 4.93
CA ASP A 139 -6.76 12.12 3.78
C ASP A 139 -6.12 11.10 2.81
N VAL A 140 -5.24 10.23 3.32
CA VAL A 140 -4.59 9.16 2.56
C VAL A 140 -5.50 7.93 2.55
N TRP A 141 -6.68 8.07 1.94
CA TRP A 141 -7.79 7.13 2.08
C TRP A 141 -7.51 5.71 1.61
N HIS A 142 -6.63 5.54 0.63
CA HIS A 142 -6.23 4.21 0.16
C HIS A 142 -5.45 3.45 1.24
N TYR A 143 -4.53 4.10 1.98
CA TYR A 143 -3.86 3.48 3.11
C TYR A 143 -4.78 3.28 4.32
N ALA A 144 -5.78 4.16 4.52
CA ALA A 144 -6.80 3.94 5.54
C ALA A 144 -7.66 2.70 5.23
N LEU A 145 -8.03 2.51 3.95
CA LEU A 145 -8.76 1.31 3.52
C LEU A 145 -7.89 0.05 3.68
N TRP A 146 -6.65 0.10 3.19
CA TRP A 146 -5.70 -1.00 3.31
C TRP A 146 -5.50 -1.43 4.77
N SER A 147 -5.29 -0.47 5.67
CA SER A 147 -5.04 -0.79 7.08
C SER A 147 -6.27 -1.41 7.77
N ILE A 148 -7.50 -1.00 7.43
CA ILE A 148 -8.72 -1.64 7.96
C ILE A 148 -8.88 -3.07 7.42
N ILE A 149 -8.55 -3.29 6.15
CA ILE A 149 -8.53 -4.63 5.54
C ILE A 149 -7.53 -5.53 6.29
N GLN A 150 -6.31 -5.03 6.52
CA GLN A 150 -5.29 -5.77 7.27
C GLN A 150 -5.73 -6.03 8.73
N GLN A 151 -6.37 -5.07 9.39
CA GLN A 151 -6.96 -5.29 10.73
C GLN A 151 -7.98 -6.44 10.69
N SER A 152 -8.84 -6.51 9.67
CA SER A 152 -9.79 -7.61 9.50
C SER A 152 -9.09 -8.96 9.35
N GLU A 153 -8.07 -9.07 8.51
CA GLU A 153 -7.35 -10.33 8.31
C GLU A 153 -6.63 -10.78 9.59
N ILE A 154 -6.01 -9.84 10.31
CA ILE A 154 -5.35 -10.13 11.58
C ILE A 154 -6.38 -10.62 12.62
N LEU A 155 -7.53 -9.97 12.73
CA LEU A 155 -8.62 -10.38 13.63
C LEU A 155 -9.17 -11.75 13.23
N PHE A 156 -9.30 -12.03 11.94
CA PHE A 156 -9.69 -13.34 11.43
C PHE A 156 -8.68 -14.41 11.83
N ALA A 157 -7.37 -14.16 11.64
CA ALA A 157 -6.29 -15.06 12.04
C ALA A 157 -6.23 -15.31 13.55
N GLN A 158 -6.68 -14.35 14.37
CA GLN A 158 -6.85 -14.51 15.82
C GLN A 158 -8.12 -15.28 16.22
N GLY A 159 -9.00 -15.62 15.27
CA GLY A 159 -10.28 -16.28 15.52
C GLY A 159 -11.43 -15.33 15.90
N PHE A 160 -11.22 -14.02 15.88
CA PHE A 160 -12.22 -13.01 16.21
C PHE A 160 -13.09 -12.66 15.00
N LEU A 161 -13.85 -13.64 14.50
CA LEU A 161 -14.62 -13.51 13.25
C LEU A 161 -15.64 -12.35 13.28
N GLN A 162 -16.29 -12.13 14.42
CA GLN A 162 -17.24 -11.01 14.57
C GLN A 162 -16.54 -9.65 14.47
N ALA A 163 -15.37 -9.49 15.10
CA ALA A 163 -14.60 -8.26 15.01
C ALA A 163 -14.01 -8.04 13.60
N ALA A 164 -13.61 -9.12 12.93
CA ALA A 164 -13.21 -9.06 11.52
C ALA A 164 -14.38 -8.58 10.65
N TRP A 165 -15.60 -9.07 10.90
CA TRP A 165 -16.80 -8.64 10.18
C TRP A 165 -17.07 -7.15 10.34
N GLU A 166 -16.98 -6.64 11.57
CA GLU A 166 -17.18 -5.22 11.89
C GLU A 166 -16.11 -4.33 11.26
N SER A 167 -14.86 -4.77 11.21
CA SER A 167 -13.79 -4.08 10.48
C SER A 167 -14.09 -4.04 8.98
N GLN A 168 -14.56 -5.14 8.38
CA GLN A 168 -14.97 -5.15 6.97
C GLN A 168 -16.17 -4.22 6.70
N GLU A 169 -17.13 -4.10 7.62
CA GLU A 169 -18.24 -3.13 7.47
C GLU A 169 -17.74 -1.69 7.43
N LYS A 170 -16.78 -1.33 8.31
CA LYS A 170 -16.12 -0.02 8.28
C LYS A 170 -15.36 0.21 6.97
N ALA A 171 -14.70 -0.82 6.44
CA ALA A 171 -14.01 -0.74 5.16
C ALA A 171 -15.00 -0.50 4.00
N PHE A 172 -16.12 -1.23 3.95
CA PHE A 172 -17.16 -0.99 2.93
C PHE A 172 -17.81 0.39 3.05
N GLN A 173 -17.99 0.90 4.27
CA GLN A 173 -18.46 2.27 4.48
C GLN A 173 -17.45 3.28 3.92
N LEU A 174 -16.16 3.13 4.24
CA LEU A 174 -15.11 4.01 3.74
C LEU A 174 -15.02 3.98 2.20
N VAL A 175 -15.18 2.81 1.58
CA VAL A 175 -15.22 2.67 0.12
C VAL A 175 -16.31 3.55 -0.48
N ARG A 176 -17.53 3.52 0.07
CA ARG A 176 -18.67 4.32 -0.42
C ARG A 176 -18.46 5.81 -0.19
N GLU A 177 -17.98 6.19 0.99
CA GLU A 177 -17.78 7.60 1.38
C GLU A 177 -16.70 8.29 0.56
N GLN A 178 -15.64 7.55 0.20
CA GLN A 178 -14.46 8.09 -0.50
C GLN A 178 -14.37 7.66 -1.96
N HIS A 179 -15.42 7.01 -2.50
CA HIS A 179 -15.53 6.55 -3.88
C HIS A 179 -14.32 5.69 -4.32
N LEU A 180 -14.02 4.66 -3.54
CA LEU A 180 -12.84 3.79 -3.71
C LEU A 180 -13.16 2.48 -4.46
N GLU A 181 -14.34 2.35 -5.05
CA GLU A 181 -14.82 1.11 -5.65
C GLU A 181 -13.92 0.60 -6.79
N GLN A 182 -13.24 1.52 -7.49
CA GLN A 182 -12.31 1.21 -8.57
C GLN A 182 -10.93 0.71 -8.11
N LEU A 183 -10.63 0.77 -6.81
CA LEU A 183 -9.33 0.36 -6.30
C LEU A 183 -9.26 -1.16 -6.14
N PRO A 184 -8.10 -1.80 -6.39
CA PRO A 184 -7.92 -3.25 -6.18
C PRO A 184 -8.24 -3.70 -4.74
N MET A 185 -8.12 -2.80 -3.77
CA MET A 185 -8.48 -3.08 -2.37
C MET A 185 -9.97 -3.38 -2.17
N HIS A 186 -10.86 -2.81 -2.98
CA HIS A 186 -12.29 -3.11 -2.88
C HIS A 186 -12.59 -4.55 -3.33
N GLU A 187 -11.94 -4.99 -4.40
CA GLU A 187 -11.98 -6.39 -4.85
C GLU A 187 -11.46 -7.32 -3.74
N PHE A 188 -10.30 -6.99 -3.17
CA PHE A 188 -9.72 -7.77 -2.08
C PHE A 188 -10.64 -7.82 -0.85
N LEU A 189 -11.30 -6.72 -0.49
CA LEU A 189 -12.29 -6.66 0.59
C LEU A 189 -13.48 -7.59 0.32
N LEU A 190 -14.00 -7.64 -0.91
CA LEU A 190 -15.06 -8.59 -1.30
C LEU A 190 -14.61 -10.05 -1.18
N ARG A 191 -13.35 -10.34 -1.54
CA ARG A 191 -12.77 -11.68 -1.40
C ARG A 191 -12.71 -12.12 0.06
N ILE A 192 -12.16 -11.29 0.96
CA ILE A 192 -12.07 -11.64 2.39
C ILE A 192 -13.44 -11.64 3.09
N ARG A 193 -14.41 -10.89 2.58
CA ARG A 193 -15.81 -10.98 3.04
C ARG A 193 -16.42 -12.33 2.67
N SER A 194 -16.17 -12.82 1.45
CA SER A 194 -16.59 -14.16 1.05
C SER A 194 -15.96 -15.24 1.94
N GLN A 195 -14.67 -15.13 2.26
CA GLN A 195 -13.99 -16.08 3.15
C GLN A 195 -14.60 -16.08 4.56
N LEU A 196 -14.93 -14.91 5.09
CA LEU A 196 -15.56 -14.79 6.40
C LEU A 196 -16.97 -15.40 6.40
N LEU A 197 -17.79 -15.11 5.39
CA LEU A 197 -19.12 -15.71 5.22
C LEU A 197 -19.04 -17.24 5.11
N TRP A 198 -18.04 -17.74 4.39
CA TRP A 198 -17.77 -19.17 4.29
C TRP A 198 -17.42 -19.79 5.65
N ALA A 199 -16.59 -19.13 6.46
CA ALA A 199 -16.25 -19.57 7.82
C ALA A 199 -17.48 -19.63 8.76
N TRP A 200 -18.54 -18.89 8.44
CA TRP A 200 -19.84 -18.95 9.11
C TRP A 200 -20.86 -19.88 8.45
N ALA A 201 -20.44 -20.70 7.47
CA ALA A 201 -21.31 -21.59 6.69
C ALA A 201 -22.46 -20.87 5.94
N ARG A 202 -22.30 -19.56 5.65
CA ARG A 202 -23.25 -18.76 4.86
C ARG A 202 -22.87 -18.85 3.38
N LEU A 203 -22.96 -20.05 2.81
CA LEU A 203 -22.38 -20.39 1.50
C LEU A 203 -22.97 -19.60 0.33
N ASP A 204 -24.30 -19.42 0.29
CA ASP A 204 -24.97 -18.66 -0.77
C ASP A 204 -24.51 -17.19 -0.80
N GLU A 205 -24.33 -16.61 0.39
CA GLU A 205 -23.86 -15.23 0.54
C GLU A 205 -22.38 -15.08 0.20
N ALA A 206 -21.57 -16.07 0.59
CA ALA A 206 -20.16 -16.15 0.21
C ALA A 206 -20.03 -16.18 -1.32
N GLU A 207 -20.78 -17.05 -2.00
CA GLU A 207 -20.79 -17.14 -3.46
C GLU A 207 -21.25 -15.81 -4.11
N ALA A 208 -22.33 -15.21 -3.62
CA ALA A 208 -22.80 -13.93 -4.12
C ALA A 208 -21.74 -12.82 -3.98
N CYS A 209 -20.98 -12.82 -2.87
CA CYS A 209 -19.88 -11.89 -2.63
C CYS A 209 -18.72 -12.11 -3.61
N ALA A 210 -18.27 -13.36 -3.79
CA ALA A 210 -17.22 -13.73 -4.74
C ALA A 210 -17.59 -13.45 -6.20
N ARG A 211 -18.87 -13.53 -6.57
CA ARG A 211 -19.32 -13.17 -7.94
C ARG A 211 -19.32 -11.67 -8.19
N ARG A 212 -19.47 -10.83 -7.16
CA ARG A 212 -19.34 -9.36 -7.29
C ARG A 212 -17.90 -8.98 -7.56
N ASP A 213 -16.97 -9.66 -6.92
CA ASP A 213 -15.54 -9.61 -7.22
C ASP A 213 -15.27 -9.95 -8.71
N GLY A 214 -15.77 -11.09 -9.21
CA GLY A 214 -15.59 -11.47 -10.63
C GLY A 214 -16.17 -10.49 -11.68
N ARG A 215 -17.15 -9.66 -11.32
CA ARG A 215 -17.65 -8.58 -12.21
C ARG A 215 -16.76 -7.33 -12.18
N ALA A 216 -16.04 -7.09 -11.09
CA ALA A 216 -15.03 -6.03 -11.01
C ALA A 216 -13.81 -6.35 -11.89
N ILE A 217 -13.44 -7.63 -12.02
CA ILE A 217 -12.33 -8.10 -12.89
C ILE A 217 -12.55 -7.71 -14.36
N HIS A 218 -13.79 -7.73 -14.85
CA HIS A 218 -14.10 -7.30 -16.23
C HIS A 218 -13.97 -5.78 -16.45
N LEU A 219 -13.93 -4.98 -15.39
CA LEU A 219 -13.69 -3.53 -15.42
C LEU A 219 -12.23 -3.16 -15.06
N SER A 220 -11.43 -4.12 -14.62
CA SER A 220 -10.07 -3.92 -14.08
C SER A 220 -9.10 -5.01 -14.58
N ALA A 221 -8.91 -5.10 -15.89
CA ALA A 221 -7.97 -6.06 -16.51
C ALA A 221 -6.47 -5.74 -16.26
N ALA A 222 -6.14 -4.90 -15.27
CA ALA A 222 -4.76 -4.46 -15.00
C ALA A 222 -4.24 -4.78 -13.58
N ALA A 223 -5.04 -5.35 -12.66
CA ALA A 223 -4.67 -5.42 -11.23
C ALA A 223 -4.54 -6.83 -10.60
N ALA A 224 -4.53 -7.91 -11.38
CA ALA A 224 -4.71 -9.27 -10.85
C ALA A 224 -3.46 -9.97 -10.25
N ALA A 225 -2.35 -9.27 -9.98
CA ALA A 225 -1.09 -9.93 -9.59
C ALA A 225 -0.69 -9.88 -8.10
N ALA A 226 -1.32 -9.07 -7.24
CA ALA A 226 -0.83 -8.87 -5.86
C ALA A 226 -1.63 -9.57 -4.75
N VAL A 227 -2.68 -10.32 -5.09
CA VAL A 227 -3.67 -10.83 -4.11
C VAL A 227 -3.52 -12.34 -3.84
N ARG A 228 -2.40 -12.94 -4.30
CA ARG A 228 -2.03 -14.34 -3.99
C ARG A 228 -0.90 -14.40 -2.97
N ARG A 229 -1.28 -14.27 -1.70
CA ARG A 229 -0.69 -15.03 -0.59
C ARG A 229 -1.82 -15.66 0.20
#